data_AF-A0A2H9R377-F1
#
_entry.id   AF-A0A2H9R377-F1
#
_cell.length_a   1.000
_cell.length_b   1.000
_cell.length_c   1.000
_cell.angle_alpha   90.00
_cell.angle_beta   90.00
_cell.angle_gamma   90.00
#
_symmetry.space_group_name_H-M   'P 1'
#
loop_
_entity.id
_entity.type
_entity.pdbx_description
1 polymer ?
#
loop_
_entity_poly.entity_id
_entity_poly.type
_entity_poly.pdbx_seq_one_letter_code
_entity_poly.pdbx_strand_id
1 'polypeptide(L)'
;MVFERKPQTQFNQVNTEVVRITNDNTRRIRILEQSLDSARTRISSLEERMIDEMGDIKKWMDQLSLDIKEISKELKEIRSELLRVNKDLEKTARKTEVKELESLLDLYDPIKSHFITRGEVMRILERELNKV
;
A
#
# COMPACT_ATOMS: atom_id res chain seq x y z
N MET A 1 0.91 -24.70 101.52
CA MET A 1 0.32 -24.21 100.26
C MET A 1 1.34 -24.45 99.16
N VAL A 2 1.08 -25.41 98.29
CA VAL A 2 1.95 -25.72 97.15
C VAL A 2 1.40 -24.95 95.97
N PHE A 3 2.11 -23.90 95.54
CA PHE A 3 1.76 -23.16 94.34
C PHE A 3 2.13 -24.00 93.11
N GLU A 4 1.14 -24.60 92.46
CA GLU A 4 1.28 -25.14 91.11
C GLU A 4 1.63 -23.99 90.15
N ARG A 5 2.87 -24.00 89.64
CA ARG A 5 3.28 -23.10 88.55
C ARG A 5 2.52 -23.50 87.28
N LYS A 6 1.58 -22.66 86.85
CA LYS A 6 0.91 -22.74 85.55
C LYS A 6 1.91 -22.69 84.37
N PRO A 7 1.55 -23.22 83.19
CA PRO A 7 2.50 -23.71 82.20
C PRO A 7 3.16 -22.57 81.42
N GLN A 8 4.38 -22.20 81.82
CA GLN A 8 5.22 -21.23 81.09
C GLN A 8 5.58 -21.68 79.66
N THR A 9 5.35 -22.95 79.32
CA THR A 9 5.66 -23.55 78.03
C THR A 9 4.80 -23.03 76.88
N GLN A 10 3.53 -22.67 77.11
CA GLN A 10 2.62 -22.21 76.04
C GLN A 10 3.00 -20.82 75.51
N PHE A 11 3.41 -19.90 76.40
CA PHE A 11 3.80 -18.54 76.00
C PHE A 11 5.09 -18.54 75.15
N ASN A 12 6.04 -19.40 75.49
CA ASN A 12 7.29 -19.54 74.74
C ASN A 12 7.04 -20.14 73.35
N GLN A 13 6.10 -21.07 73.21
CA GLN A 13 5.71 -21.66 71.92
C GLN A 13 5.06 -20.63 70.99
N VAL A 14 4.17 -19.79 71.53
CA VAL A 14 3.55 -18.69 70.76
C VAL A 14 4.62 -17.69 70.29
N ASN A 15 5.56 -17.31 71.16
CA ASN A 15 6.65 -16.40 70.78
C ASN A 15 7.54 -16.97 69.68
N THR A 16 7.88 -18.27 69.75
CA THR A 16 8.68 -18.91 68.69
C THR A 16 7.94 -18.95 67.36
N GLU A 17 6.62 -19.18 67.38
CA GLU A 17 5.83 -19.22 66.15
C GLU A 17 5.64 -17.82 65.56
N VAL A 18 5.44 -16.80 66.38
CA VAL A 18 5.40 -15.40 65.93
C VAL A 18 6.73 -15.01 65.27
N VAL A 19 7.88 -15.33 65.90
CA VAL A 19 9.20 -15.06 65.32
C VAL A 19 9.38 -15.79 63.98
N ARG A 20 8.92 -17.03 63.89
CA ARG A 20 8.97 -17.82 62.65
C ARG A 20 8.13 -17.17 61.54
N ILE A 21 6.89 -16.78 61.85
CA ILE A 21 5.99 -16.11 60.90
C ILE A 21 6.59 -14.77 60.46
N THR A 22 7.13 -13.99 61.39
CA THR A 22 7.79 -12.71 61.07
C THR A 22 8.97 -12.94 60.12
N ASN A 23 9.83 -13.91 60.39
CA ASN A 23 10.96 -14.24 59.52
C ASN A 23 10.53 -14.70 58.12
N ASP A 24 9.48 -15.53 58.03
CA ASP A 24 8.94 -15.96 56.74
C ASP A 24 8.34 -14.78 55.97
N ASN A 25 7.58 -13.92 56.65
CA ASN A 25 7.05 -12.69 56.05
C ASN A 25 8.17 -11.75 55.58
N THR A 26 9.24 -11.57 56.35
CA THR A 26 10.41 -10.78 55.92
C THR A 26 11.05 -11.38 54.66
N ARG A 27 11.16 -12.71 54.57
CA ARG A 27 11.67 -13.38 53.38
C ARG A 27 10.75 -13.15 52.17
N ARG A 28 9.43 -13.25 52.36
CA ARG A 28 8.44 -13.03 51.31
C ARG A 28 8.46 -11.58 50.82
N ILE A 29 8.56 -10.60 51.71
CA ILE A 29 8.68 -9.17 51.37
C ILE A 29 9.91 -8.95 50.49
N ARG A 30 11.07 -9.50 50.87
CA ARG A 30 12.30 -9.37 50.07
C ARG A 30 12.16 -9.93 48.65
N ILE A 31 11.47 -11.06 48.48
CA ILE A 31 11.22 -11.66 47.16
C ILE A 31 10.29 -10.76 46.33
N LEU A 32 9.27 -10.18 46.97
CA LEU A 32 8.35 -9.25 46.31
C LEU A 32 9.06 -7.96 45.88
N GLU A 33 9.94 -7.41 46.71
CA GLU A 33 10.76 -6.23 46.38
C GLU A 33 11.64 -6.53 45.16
N GLN A 34 12.36 -7.64 45.16
CA GLN A 34 13.19 -8.05 44.02
C GLN A 34 12.37 -8.26 42.73
N SER A 35 11.16 -8.82 42.87
CA SER A 35 10.25 -9.02 41.75
C SER A 35 9.71 -7.69 41.21
N LEU A 36 9.41 -6.74 42.11
CA LEU A 36 8.95 -5.40 41.77
C LEU A 36 10.05 -4.61 41.05
N ASP A 37 11.29 -4.67 41.53
CA ASP A 37 12.44 -4.05 40.88
C ASP A 37 12.63 -4.64 39.47
N SER A 38 12.55 -5.97 39.33
CA SER A 38 12.65 -6.65 38.04
C SER A 38 11.54 -6.22 37.08
N ALA A 39 10.30 -6.09 37.57
CA ALA A 39 9.17 -5.63 36.79
C ALA A 39 9.36 -4.17 36.35
N ARG A 40 9.84 -3.31 37.25
CA ARG A 40 10.12 -1.90 36.97
C ARG A 40 11.17 -1.74 35.88
N THR A 41 12.28 -2.47 35.95
CA THR A 41 13.31 -2.45 34.90
C THR A 41 12.75 -2.89 33.55
N ARG A 42 11.91 -3.94 33.52
CA ARG A 42 11.25 -4.40 32.28
C ARG A 42 10.32 -3.34 31.71
N ILE A 43 9.51 -2.69 32.55
CA ILE A 43 8.62 -1.61 32.14
C ILE A 43 9.44 -0.47 31.53
N SER A 44 10.49 0.00 32.20
CA SER A 44 11.34 1.07 31.66
C SER A 44 11.99 0.71 30.33
N SER A 45 12.45 -0.54 30.17
CA SER A 45 13.00 -0.99 28.88
C SER A 45 11.95 -1.09 27.77
N LEU A 46 10.70 -1.37 28.13
CA LEU A 46 9.59 -1.42 27.19
C LEU A 46 9.14 -0.02 26.79
N GLU A 47 9.12 0.92 27.73
CA GLU A 47 8.85 2.33 27.47
C GLU A 47 9.87 2.94 26.52
N GLU A 48 11.17 2.69 26.74
CA GLU A 48 12.26 3.15 25.87
C GLU A 48 12.09 2.62 24.44
N ARG A 49 11.88 1.30 24.29
CA ARG A 49 11.61 0.69 22.98
C ARG A 49 10.37 1.27 22.31
N MET A 50 9.31 1.53 23.07
CA MET A 50 8.08 2.09 22.51
C MET A 50 8.30 3.52 22.00
N ILE A 51 9.12 4.32 22.70
CA ILE A 51 9.50 5.66 22.27
C ILE A 51 10.32 5.59 20.96
N ASP A 52 11.28 4.67 20.88
CA ASP A 52 12.10 4.47 19.68
C ASP A 52 11.24 4.05 18.47
N GLU A 53 10.39 3.04 18.64
CA GLU A 53 9.45 2.56 17.62
C GLU A 53 8.49 3.65 17.16
N MET A 54 7.95 4.46 18.09
CA MET A 54 7.13 5.62 17.74
C MET A 54 7.92 6.65 16.92
N GLY A 55 9.19 6.86 17.25
CA GLY A 55 10.10 7.73 16.50
C GLY A 55 10.30 7.24 15.07
N ASP A 56 10.51 5.94 14.88
CA ASP A 56 10.74 5.33 13.57
C ASP A 56 9.47 5.29 12.72
N ILE A 57 8.31 4.98 13.32
CA ILE A 57 7.01 5.10 12.65
C ILE A 57 6.78 6.52 12.15
N LYS A 58 7.12 7.54 12.95
CA LYS A 58 6.99 8.93 12.53
C LYS A 58 7.86 9.25 11.32
N LYS A 59 9.13 8.85 11.33
CA LYS A 59 10.04 9.03 10.18
C LYS A 59 9.50 8.34 8.92
N TRP A 60 9.01 7.11 9.07
CA TRP A 60 8.42 6.36 7.96
C TRP A 60 7.18 7.05 7.39
N MET A 61 6.31 7.58 8.25
CA MET A 61 5.15 8.36 7.83
C MET A 61 5.53 9.65 7.11
N ASP A 62 6.56 10.36 7.58
CA ASP A 62 7.07 11.56 6.94
C ASP A 62 7.64 11.24 5.55
N GLN A 63 8.39 10.14 5.42
CA GLN A 63 8.91 9.67 4.14
C GLN A 63 7.77 9.30 3.17
N LEU A 64 6.80 8.52 3.63
CA LEU A 64 5.66 8.10 2.83
C LEU A 64 4.83 9.32 2.34
N SER A 65 4.74 10.37 3.15
CA SER A 65 4.11 11.64 2.76
C SER A 65 4.88 12.36 1.65
N LEU A 66 6.22 12.31 1.66
CA LEU A 66 7.05 12.84 0.59
C LEU A 66 6.88 12.03 -0.71
N ASP A 67 6.94 10.70 -0.61
CA ASP A 67 6.80 9.81 -1.76
C ASP A 67 5.43 10.00 -2.45
N ILE A 68 4.34 10.12 -1.67
CA ILE A 68 3.00 10.41 -2.20
C ILE A 68 2.96 11.75 -2.94
N LYS A 69 3.64 12.79 -2.43
CA LYS A 69 3.70 14.09 -3.10
C LYS A 69 4.45 14.01 -4.42
N GLU A 70 5.54 13.24 -4.46
CA GLU A 70 6.32 13.02 -5.68
C GLU A 70 5.49 12.27 -6.73
N ILE A 71 4.85 11.15 -6.36
CA ILE A 71 3.95 10.41 -7.25
C ILE A 71 2.81 11.31 -7.76
N SER A 72 2.25 12.16 -6.89
CA SER A 72 1.19 13.11 -7.29
C SER A 72 1.69 14.12 -8.33
N LYS A 73 2.96 14.54 -8.23
CA LYS A 73 3.59 15.44 -9.20
C LYS A 73 3.81 14.72 -10.53
N GLU A 74 4.39 13.52 -10.51
CA GLU A 74 4.60 12.71 -11.73
C GLU A 74 3.29 12.42 -12.45
N LEU A 75 2.22 12.09 -11.72
CA LEU A 75 0.89 11.86 -12.30
C LEU A 75 0.33 13.12 -12.99
N LYS A 76 0.59 14.31 -12.45
CA LYS A 76 0.20 15.57 -13.10
C LYS A 76 0.99 15.80 -14.39
N GLU A 77 2.27 15.48 -14.40
CA GLU A 77 3.12 15.58 -15.59
C GLU A 77 2.66 14.61 -16.68
N ILE A 78 2.41 13.33 -16.34
CA ILE A 78 1.85 12.33 -17.25
C ILE A 78 0.51 12.81 -17.82
N ARG A 79 -0.38 13.34 -16.97
CA ARG A 79 -1.67 13.88 -17.43
C ARG A 79 -1.49 15.02 -18.42
N SER A 80 -0.53 15.91 -18.19
CA SER A 80 -0.22 17.01 -19.10
C SER A 80 0.29 16.51 -20.45
N GLU A 81 1.20 15.53 -20.45
CA GLU A 81 1.70 14.92 -21.68
C GLU A 81 0.60 14.19 -22.45
N LEU A 82 -0.28 13.46 -21.77
CA LEU A 82 -1.41 12.78 -22.40
C LEU A 82 -2.38 13.78 -23.07
N LEU A 83 -2.61 14.95 -22.45
CA LEU A 83 -3.38 16.03 -23.06
C LEU A 83 -2.70 16.62 -24.30
N ARG A 84 -1.36 16.70 -24.31
CA ARG A 84 -0.60 17.13 -25.51
C ARG A 84 -0.72 16.11 -26.63
N VAL A 85 -0.53 14.83 -26.32
CA VAL A 85 -0.70 13.73 -27.28
C VAL A 85 -2.10 13.73 -27.88
N ASN A 86 -3.16 13.93 -27.08
CA ASN A 86 -4.51 14.03 -27.62
C ASN A 86 -4.68 15.21 -28.58
N LYS A 87 -4.13 16.39 -28.26
CA LYS A 87 -4.18 17.55 -29.16
C LYS A 87 -3.42 17.32 -30.46
N ASP A 88 -2.31 16.59 -30.40
CA ASP A 88 -1.54 16.28 -31.60
C ASP A 88 -2.24 15.22 -32.45
N LEU A 89 -2.89 14.23 -31.81
CA LEU A 89 -3.73 13.25 -32.49
C LEU A 89 -4.94 13.89 -33.19
N GLU A 90 -5.54 14.93 -32.61
CA GLU A 90 -6.62 15.69 -33.25
C GLU A 90 -6.16 16.41 -34.53
N LYS A 91 -4.89 16.80 -34.61
CA LYS A 91 -4.32 17.45 -35.81
C LYS A 91 -3.87 16.45 -36.88
N THR A 92 -3.64 15.19 -36.51
CA THR A 92 -3.27 14.16 -37.47
C THR A 92 -4.49 13.66 -38.23
N ALA A 93 -4.37 13.59 -39.56
CA ALA A 93 -5.42 13.05 -40.42
C ALA A 93 -5.73 11.60 -40.06
N ARG A 94 -7.02 11.23 -40.04
CA ARG A 94 -7.40 9.85 -39.77
C ARG A 94 -6.93 8.96 -40.91
N LYS A 95 -6.51 7.74 -40.59
CA LYS A 95 -6.09 6.76 -41.61
C LYS A 95 -7.15 6.52 -42.68
N THR A 96 -8.43 6.65 -42.33
CA THR A 96 -9.56 6.58 -43.27
C THR A 96 -9.57 7.77 -44.24
N GLU A 97 -9.39 8.99 -43.74
CA GLU A 97 -9.34 10.20 -44.56
C GLU A 97 -8.16 10.17 -45.53
N VAL A 98 -7.00 9.69 -45.06
CA VAL A 98 -5.82 9.50 -45.93
C VAL A 98 -6.07 8.47 -47.02
N LYS A 99 -6.74 7.34 -46.70
CA LYS A 99 -7.12 6.32 -47.69
C LYS A 99 -8.17 6.81 -48.68
N GLU A 100 -9.13 7.61 -48.25
CA GLU A 100 -10.13 8.21 -49.14
C GLU A 100 -9.46 9.20 -50.11
N LEU A 101 -8.53 10.03 -49.62
CA LEU A 101 -7.70 10.88 -50.46
C LEU A 101 -6.86 10.07 -51.44
N GLU A 102 -6.24 8.97 -51.02
CA GLU A 102 -5.49 8.06 -51.89
C GLU A 102 -6.38 7.44 -52.97
N SER A 103 -7.59 6.98 -52.62
CA SER A 103 -8.54 6.43 -53.57
C SER A 103 -9.08 7.47 -54.56
N LEU A 104 -9.29 8.71 -54.11
CA LEU A 104 -9.67 9.82 -54.98
C LEU A 104 -8.53 10.20 -55.94
N LEU A 105 -7.29 10.19 -55.45
CA LEU A 105 -6.11 10.45 -56.26
C LEU A 105 -5.93 9.37 -57.34
N ASP A 106 -6.11 8.10 -56.97
CA ASP A 106 -6.06 6.96 -57.91
C ASP A 106 -7.17 7.03 -58.97
N LEU A 107 -8.36 7.56 -58.63
CA LEU A 107 -9.43 7.80 -59.60
C LEU A 107 -9.12 8.96 -60.55
N TYR A 108 -8.44 10.00 -60.07
CA TYR A 108 -8.08 11.17 -60.85
C TYR A 108 -6.79 11.02 -61.66
N ASP A 109 -5.95 10.02 -61.35
CA ASP A 109 -4.72 9.76 -62.09
C ASP A 109 -5.05 9.26 -63.50
N PRO A 110 -4.79 10.05 -64.56
CA PRO A 110 -5.08 9.69 -65.94
C PRO A 110 -4.26 8.49 -66.43
N ILE A 111 -3.23 8.06 -65.69
CA ILE A 111 -2.40 6.90 -66.02
C ILE A 111 -3.10 5.59 -65.58
N LYS A 112 -3.89 5.62 -64.50
CA LYS A 112 -4.63 4.45 -63.99
C LYS A 112 -6.11 4.46 -64.37
N SER A 113 -6.73 5.62 -64.50
CA SER A 113 -8.15 5.73 -64.86
C SER A 113 -8.37 5.36 -66.34
N HIS A 114 -8.96 4.20 -66.55
CA HIS A 114 -9.42 3.78 -67.87
C HIS A 114 -10.72 4.52 -68.15
N PHE A 115 -10.63 5.70 -68.76
CA PHE A 115 -11.82 6.43 -69.22
C PHE A 115 -12.44 5.69 -70.39
N ILE A 116 -13.47 4.88 -70.10
CA ILE A 116 -14.22 4.15 -71.11
C ILE A 116 -15.21 5.11 -71.77
N THR A 117 -15.17 5.21 -73.10
CA THR A 117 -16.11 6.03 -73.87
C THR A 117 -17.50 5.39 -73.90
N ARG A 118 -18.57 6.19 -74.06
CA ARG A 118 -19.97 5.69 -74.12
C ARG A 118 -20.15 4.52 -75.11
N GLY A 119 -19.45 4.56 -76.24
CA GLY A 119 -19.52 3.50 -77.26
C GLY A 119 -18.80 2.22 -76.88
N GLU A 120 -17.81 2.26 -75.99
CA GLU A 120 -17.16 1.07 -75.44
C GLU A 120 -18.00 0.42 -74.34
N VAL A 121 -18.69 1.22 -73.51
CA VAL A 121 -19.64 0.72 -72.51
C VAL A 121 -20.79 -0.05 -73.17
N MET A 122 -21.40 0.51 -74.23
CA MET A 122 -22.45 -0.16 -75.00
C MET A 122 -22.01 -1.52 -75.57
N ARG A 123 -20.79 -1.58 -76.12
CA ARG A 123 -20.24 -2.81 -76.70
C ARG A 123 -19.97 -3.90 -75.66
N ILE A 124 -19.61 -3.53 -74.43
CA ILE A 124 -19.45 -4.49 -73.33
C ILE A 124 -20.81 -5.02 -72.87
N LEU A 125 -21.81 -4.14 -72.76
CA LEU A 125 -23.19 -4.50 -72.36
C LEU A 125 -23.85 -5.47 -73.35
N GLU A 126 -23.74 -5.22 -74.66
CA GLU A 126 -24.25 -6.13 -75.69
C GLU A 126 -23.56 -7.50 -75.65
N ARG A 127 -22.27 -7.53 -75.28
CA ARG A 127 -21.48 -8.77 -75.19
C ARG A 127 -21.85 -9.62 -73.96
N GLU A 128 -22.27 -8.99 -72.87
CA GLU A 128 -22.77 -9.69 -71.67
C GLU A 128 -24.24 -10.09 -71.81
N LEU A 129 -25.09 -9.29 -72.48
CA LEU A 129 -26.48 -9.67 -72.76
C LEU A 129 -26.59 -10.87 -73.72
N ASN A 130 -25.67 -11.01 -74.68
CA ASN A 130 -25.62 -12.15 -75.62
C ASN A 130 -24.94 -13.41 -75.04
N LYS A 131 -24.49 -13.38 -73.78
CA LYS A 131 -23.94 -14.55 -73.08
C LYS A 131 -24.95 -15.27 -72.18
N VAL A 132 -26.16 -14.73 -72.04
CA VAL A 132 -27.31 -15.39 -71.39
C VAL A 132 -28.17 -16.06 -72.46
#